data_AF-A0AAU2E4T5-F1
#
_entry.id   AF-A0AAU2E4T5-F1
#
_cell.length_a   1.000
_cell.length_b   1.000
_cell.length_c   1.000
_cell.angle_alpha   90.00
_cell.angle_beta   90.00
_cell.angle_gamma   90.00
#
_symmetry.space_group_name_H-M   'P 1'
#
loop_
_entity.id
_entity.type
_entity.pdbx_description
1 polymer ?
#
loop_
_entity_poly.entity_id
_entity_poly.type
_entity_poly.pdbx_seq_one_letter_code
_entity_poly.pdbx_strand_id
1 'polypeptide(L)'
;MRDAVRRRAVRPAAVLTAALLAGAVAGAPSGAAPGEVAARPVAAKVLHSGVNTCPDPPIGDLDQARLPPVPPGAMVLPFPDMDPFPPTPACAFAVGFANVHKLGQASVVNDPERKPALAALNMTRRFVTLWDPEPGQQPYFEADSLGYLKLPPSDTTFLTYGFMPTTAKMELIPEGLLTIVATGNSDWEQPAEFTIGGYQSLRIYDVRINGTPLDVGPNCRTVRPVNLELKGRQDDYLPDGGDGKPDYTLQGGGPLSQRDLTIPPFTGCGTGGENLDRLFTAAVSGPGNTLNLIQGAICTPTSDQPNGCEPEIELPALPQRR
;
A
#
# COMPACT_ATOMS: atom_id res chain seq x y z
N MET A 1 56.55 26.11 1.29
CA MET A 1 56.64 26.72 -0.05
C MET A 1 55.58 26.07 -0.93
N ARG A 2 54.50 26.83 -1.24
CA ARG A 2 53.61 26.84 -2.42
C ARG A 2 53.10 25.48 -2.96
N ASP A 3 51.79 25.18 -2.94
CA ASP A 3 50.71 25.67 -3.86
C ASP A 3 50.96 25.30 -5.34
N ALA A 4 50.03 24.91 -6.21
CA ALA A 4 48.60 24.63 -6.17
C ALA A 4 48.14 24.13 -7.58
N VAL A 5 47.07 23.34 -7.62
CA VAL A 5 45.87 23.42 -8.50
C VAL A 5 46.02 23.95 -9.94
N ARG A 6 45.60 23.15 -10.94
CA ARG A 6 45.19 23.63 -12.28
C ARG A 6 43.67 23.62 -12.42
N ARG A 7 43.08 24.82 -12.48
CA ARG A 7 41.77 25.12 -13.08
C ARG A 7 41.97 25.42 -14.57
N ARG A 8 41.07 24.95 -15.43
CA ARG A 8 40.92 25.47 -16.81
C ARG A 8 39.71 26.38 -16.88
N ALA A 9 39.95 27.56 -17.43
CA ALA A 9 39.03 28.68 -17.53
C ALA A 9 38.24 28.66 -18.85
N VAL A 10 37.01 29.15 -18.77
CA VAL A 10 36.12 29.54 -19.87
C VAL A 10 36.52 30.91 -20.40
N ARG A 11 36.32 31.17 -21.70
CA ARG A 11 36.43 32.51 -22.33
C ARG A 11 35.15 32.87 -23.10
N PRO A 12 34.89 34.17 -23.34
CA PRO A 12 33.54 34.76 -23.38
C PRO A 12 33.22 35.52 -24.69
N ALA A 13 32.13 36.31 -24.64
CA ALA A 13 31.66 37.39 -25.56
C ALA A 13 30.51 36.97 -26.51
N ALA A 14 29.49 37.79 -26.85
CA ALA A 14 29.24 39.22 -26.65
C ALA A 14 27.73 39.53 -26.67
N VAL A 15 27.40 40.71 -26.15
CA VAL A 15 26.08 41.39 -26.16
C VAL A 15 25.82 42.05 -27.51
N LEU A 16 24.57 42.08 -27.98
CA LEU A 16 24.07 43.15 -28.83
C LEU A 16 22.55 43.35 -28.68
N THR A 17 22.18 44.59 -28.37
CA THR A 17 20.81 45.10 -28.23
C THR A 17 20.42 45.84 -29.52
N ALA A 18 19.18 45.69 -29.99
CA ALA A 18 18.53 46.68 -30.86
C ALA A 18 17.01 46.55 -30.78
N ALA A 19 16.33 47.68 -30.71
CA ALA A 19 14.88 47.83 -30.56
C ALA A 19 14.23 48.43 -31.82
N LEU A 20 12.91 48.22 -31.90
CA LEU A 20 11.85 48.94 -32.63
C LEU A 20 11.71 48.73 -34.15
N LEU A 21 10.52 48.27 -34.57
CA LEU A 21 9.49 49.12 -35.21
C LEU A 21 8.18 48.34 -35.43
N ALA A 22 7.06 49.03 -35.18
CA ALA A 22 5.70 48.56 -35.40
C ALA A 22 5.31 48.64 -36.88
N GLY A 23 4.49 47.68 -37.33
CA GLY A 23 3.81 47.71 -38.62
C GLY A 23 2.49 46.96 -38.53
N ALA A 24 1.37 47.70 -38.60
CA ALA A 24 0.02 47.16 -38.66
C ALA A 24 -0.32 46.72 -40.08
N VAL A 25 -0.88 45.52 -40.24
CA VAL A 25 -1.62 45.11 -41.45
C VAL A 25 -2.89 44.38 -40.99
N ALA A 26 -4.05 44.91 -41.39
CA ALA A 26 -5.34 44.29 -41.19
C ALA A 26 -5.63 43.29 -42.33
N GLY A 27 -6.17 42.12 -42.01
CA GLY A 27 -6.58 41.11 -43.00
C GLY A 27 -7.33 39.91 -42.41
N ALA A 28 -8.67 40.01 -42.39
CA ALA A 28 -9.73 39.00 -42.44
C ALA A 28 -9.81 37.82 -41.41
N PRO A 29 -11.04 37.40 -41.00
CA PRO A 29 -11.27 36.48 -39.90
C PRO A 29 -11.23 35.01 -40.37
N SER A 30 -10.38 34.19 -39.76
CA SER A 30 -10.46 32.73 -39.86
C SER A 30 -11.09 32.18 -38.57
N GLY A 31 -12.11 31.33 -38.74
CA GLY A 31 -13.01 30.85 -37.70
C GLY A 31 -12.30 30.23 -36.49
N ALA A 32 -12.84 30.55 -35.30
CA ALA A 32 -12.44 29.95 -34.04
C ALA A 32 -12.81 28.47 -34.02
N ALA A 33 -11.81 27.59 -33.93
CA ALA A 33 -11.99 26.26 -33.39
C ALA A 33 -12.27 26.38 -31.87
N PRO A 34 -13.14 25.55 -31.27
CA PRO A 34 -13.36 25.57 -29.83
C PRO A 34 -12.04 25.28 -29.11
N GLY A 35 -11.66 26.19 -28.23
CA GLY A 35 -10.41 26.14 -27.49
C GLY A 35 -10.28 24.87 -26.66
N GLU A 36 -9.14 24.21 -26.85
CA GLU A 36 -8.56 23.29 -25.88
C GLU A 36 -8.43 24.06 -24.56
N VAL A 37 -9.30 23.75 -23.60
CA VAL A 37 -9.13 24.26 -22.23
C VAL A 37 -7.88 23.58 -21.71
N ALA A 38 -6.75 24.28 -21.80
CA ALA A 38 -5.52 23.89 -21.15
C ALA A 38 -5.87 23.68 -19.66
N ALA A 39 -5.91 22.41 -19.23
CA ALA A 39 -6.10 22.07 -17.85
C ALA A 39 -4.96 22.75 -17.08
N ARG A 40 -5.31 23.76 -16.29
CA ARG A 40 -4.36 24.33 -15.34
C ARG A 40 -3.85 23.18 -14.48
N PRO A 41 -2.54 22.98 -14.33
CA PRO A 41 -2.04 22.01 -13.38
C PRO A 41 -2.55 22.43 -12.00
N VAL A 42 -3.50 21.66 -11.48
CA VAL A 42 -3.87 21.76 -10.07
C VAL A 42 -2.63 21.29 -9.33
N ALA A 43 -1.96 22.22 -8.64
CA ALA A 43 -0.87 21.84 -7.75
C ALA A 43 -1.39 20.75 -6.82
N ALA A 44 -0.77 19.56 -6.87
CA ALA A 44 -1.14 18.47 -6.00
C ALA A 44 -1.05 18.98 -4.56
N LYS A 45 -2.16 18.90 -3.81
CA LYS A 45 -2.17 19.26 -2.41
C LYS A 45 -1.22 18.31 -1.69
N VAL A 46 -0.14 18.84 -1.13
CA VAL A 46 0.74 18.06 -0.25
C VAL A 46 -0.07 17.69 0.99
N LEU A 47 -0.24 16.39 1.21
CA LEU A 47 -0.95 15.88 2.39
C LEU A 47 0.07 15.72 3.51
N HIS A 48 -0.15 16.47 4.59
CA HIS A 48 0.63 16.38 5.81
C HIS A 48 -0.06 15.44 6.78
N SER A 49 0.67 14.47 7.33
CA SER A 49 0.09 13.50 8.27
C SER A 49 -0.12 14.12 9.65
N GLY A 50 0.75 15.04 10.05
CA GLY A 50 0.82 15.58 11.41
C GLY A 50 1.19 14.53 12.46
N VAL A 51 1.66 13.34 12.04
CA VAL A 51 2.01 12.22 12.93
C VAL A 51 3.51 11.99 12.86
N ASN A 52 4.18 12.03 14.01
CA ASN A 52 5.63 11.85 14.12
C ASN A 52 6.01 10.83 15.22
N THR A 53 5.07 9.95 15.58
CA THR A 53 5.31 8.90 16.57
C THR A 53 4.65 7.61 16.08
N CYS A 54 5.29 6.48 16.38
CA CYS A 54 4.70 5.17 16.16
C CYS A 54 3.89 4.73 17.39
N PRO A 55 2.82 3.94 17.19
CA PRO A 55 2.20 3.19 18.27
C PRO A 55 3.18 2.15 18.83
N ASP A 56 2.82 1.57 19.98
CA ASP A 56 3.55 0.43 20.53
C ASP A 56 3.61 -0.72 19.51
N PRO A 57 4.74 -1.45 19.45
CA PRO A 57 4.89 -2.56 18.52
C PRO A 57 3.91 -3.68 18.87
N PRO A 58 3.25 -4.32 17.89
CA PRO A 58 2.45 -5.51 18.16
C PRO A 58 3.32 -6.63 18.75
N ILE A 59 2.81 -7.26 19.81
CA ILE A 59 3.45 -8.39 20.49
C ILE A 59 2.58 -9.63 20.29
N GLY A 60 3.19 -10.72 19.86
CA GLY A 60 2.54 -12.00 19.61
C GLY A 60 3.43 -12.90 18.77
N ASP A 61 2.84 -13.96 18.22
CA ASP A 61 3.55 -14.95 17.43
C ASP A 61 3.31 -14.76 15.92
N LEU A 62 4.28 -15.17 15.12
CA LEU A 62 4.13 -15.26 13.67
C LEU A 62 3.16 -16.41 13.32
N ASP A 63 2.32 -16.18 12.33
CA ASP A 63 1.44 -17.22 11.79
C ASP A 63 2.29 -18.26 11.04
N GLN A 64 2.52 -19.40 11.68
CA GLN A 64 3.36 -20.48 11.14
C GLN A 64 2.85 -21.01 9.79
N ALA A 65 1.55 -20.89 9.50
CA ALA A 65 0.99 -21.33 8.23
C ALA A 65 1.35 -20.39 7.07
N ARG A 66 1.89 -19.20 7.35
CA ARG A 66 2.30 -18.20 6.37
C ARG A 66 3.80 -18.12 6.16
N LEU A 67 4.58 -18.79 7.01
CA LEU A 67 6.02 -18.84 6.88
C LEU A 67 6.42 -19.83 5.77
N PRO A 68 7.37 -19.47 4.90
CA PRO A 68 8.02 -20.41 4.00
C PRO A 68 8.66 -21.58 4.76
N PRO A 69 8.78 -22.75 4.11
CA PRO A 69 9.58 -23.84 4.68
C PRO A 69 11.05 -23.43 4.77
N VAL A 70 11.69 -23.74 5.90
CA VAL A 70 13.11 -23.46 6.11
C VAL A 70 13.96 -24.33 5.17
N PRO A 71 14.85 -23.75 4.36
CA PRO A 71 15.78 -24.53 3.53
C PRO A 71 16.69 -25.42 4.39
N PRO A 72 17.00 -26.66 3.95
CA PRO A 72 17.96 -27.51 4.66
C PRO A 72 19.32 -26.82 4.82
N GLY A 73 19.88 -26.87 6.03
CA GLY A 73 21.16 -26.22 6.36
C GLY A 73 21.06 -24.73 6.67
N ALA A 74 19.89 -24.09 6.52
CA ALA A 74 19.72 -22.70 6.86
C ALA A 74 19.79 -22.46 8.37
N MET A 75 20.39 -21.34 8.75
CA MET A 75 20.41 -20.82 10.11
C MET A 75 19.10 -20.08 10.39
N VAL A 76 18.45 -20.37 11.52
CA VAL A 76 17.25 -19.66 11.99
C VAL A 76 17.58 -18.89 13.26
N LEU A 77 17.29 -17.60 13.25
CA LEU A 77 17.44 -16.70 14.39
C LEU A 77 16.06 -16.14 14.82
N PRO A 78 15.81 -15.96 16.13
CA PRO A 78 16.66 -16.41 17.23
C PRO A 78 16.81 -17.93 17.23
N PHE A 79 17.95 -18.43 17.71
CA PHE A 79 18.16 -19.87 17.86
C PHE A 79 17.10 -20.45 18.81
N PRO A 80 16.70 -21.73 18.67
CA PRO A 80 15.62 -22.33 19.47
C PRO A 80 15.77 -22.17 21.00
N ASP A 81 17.00 -22.08 21.50
CA ASP A 81 17.32 -21.96 22.93
C ASP A 81 17.69 -20.52 23.35
N MET A 82 17.43 -19.51 22.51
CA MET A 82 17.65 -18.10 22.83
C MET A 82 16.35 -17.34 23.03
N ASP A 83 16.41 -16.28 23.84
CA ASP A 83 15.30 -15.35 23.99
C ASP A 83 14.90 -14.76 22.63
N PRO A 84 13.59 -14.48 22.43
CA PRO A 84 13.13 -13.75 21.25
C PRO A 84 13.87 -12.42 21.10
N PHE A 85 14.03 -11.96 19.86
CA PHE A 85 14.55 -10.62 19.62
C PHE A 85 13.76 -9.57 20.42
N PRO A 86 14.38 -8.49 20.93
CA PRO A 86 13.64 -7.40 21.54
C PRO A 86 12.68 -6.77 20.51
N PRO A 87 11.50 -6.25 20.93
CA PRO A 87 10.60 -5.58 20.00
C PRO A 87 11.27 -4.39 19.30
N THR A 88 11.13 -4.31 17.99
CA THR A 88 11.65 -3.20 17.18
C THR A 88 10.46 -2.46 16.57
N PRO A 89 10.01 -1.36 17.20
CA PRO A 89 8.83 -0.63 16.74
C PRO A 89 9.10 0.06 15.42
N ALA A 90 8.14 -0.06 14.51
CA ALA A 90 8.07 0.75 13.31
C ALA A 90 6.62 0.99 12.92
N CYS A 91 6.38 1.93 12.01
CA CYS A 91 5.03 2.23 11.55
C CYS A 91 5.03 2.92 10.19
N ALA A 92 3.96 2.74 9.42
CA ALA A 92 3.75 3.41 8.15
C ALA A 92 2.26 3.58 7.83
N PHE A 93 1.95 4.55 6.97
CA PHE A 93 0.65 4.61 6.33
C PHE A 93 0.62 3.68 5.12
N ALA A 94 -0.52 3.02 4.91
CA ALA A 94 -0.81 2.29 3.69
C ALA A 94 -2.20 2.70 3.20
N VAL A 95 -2.29 3.17 1.96
CA VAL A 95 -3.52 3.71 1.38
C VAL A 95 -3.77 3.11 0.01
N GLY A 96 -5.02 2.99 -0.41
CA GLY A 96 -5.29 2.54 -1.76
C GLY A 96 -6.73 2.21 -2.07
N PHE A 97 -6.96 1.12 -2.79
CA PHE A 97 -8.29 0.75 -3.29
C PHE A 97 -8.59 -0.74 -3.10
N ALA A 98 -9.82 -1.03 -2.72
CA ALA A 98 -10.41 -2.36 -2.79
C ALA A 98 -11.43 -2.40 -3.95
N ASN A 99 -11.21 -3.29 -4.91
CA ASN A 99 -12.07 -3.47 -6.08
C ASN A 99 -13.06 -4.60 -5.85
N VAL A 100 -14.33 -4.35 -6.15
CA VAL A 100 -15.39 -5.36 -6.17
C VAL A 100 -15.60 -5.83 -7.59
N HIS A 101 -15.16 -7.05 -7.89
CA HIS A 101 -15.10 -7.61 -9.24
C HIS A 101 -16.45 -7.59 -9.96
N LYS A 102 -17.49 -8.12 -9.30
CA LYS A 102 -18.85 -8.21 -9.84
C LYS A 102 -19.46 -6.86 -10.20
N LEU A 103 -19.01 -5.80 -9.53
CA LEU A 103 -19.54 -4.45 -9.72
C LEU A 103 -18.67 -3.61 -10.66
N GLY A 104 -17.45 -4.07 -11.01
CA GLY A 104 -16.48 -3.30 -11.80
C GLY A 104 -16.09 -1.98 -11.15
N GLN A 105 -16.16 -1.88 -9.82
CA GLN A 105 -16.04 -0.63 -9.07
C GLN A 105 -15.08 -0.78 -7.88
N ALA A 106 -14.59 0.35 -7.38
CA ALA A 106 -13.55 0.44 -6.37
C ALA A 106 -13.94 1.38 -5.23
N SER A 107 -13.59 1.04 -3.99
CA SER A 107 -13.64 1.97 -2.86
C SER A 107 -12.24 2.27 -2.36
N VAL A 108 -12.03 3.51 -1.90
CA VAL A 108 -10.80 3.93 -1.24
C VAL A 108 -10.66 3.15 0.09
N VAL A 109 -9.46 2.68 0.36
CA VAL A 109 -9.07 2.08 1.64
C VAL A 109 -8.09 3.02 2.30
N ASN A 110 -8.34 3.36 3.57
CA ASN A 110 -7.51 4.23 4.38
C ASN A 110 -7.28 5.62 3.75
N ASP A 111 -8.37 6.31 3.41
CA ASP A 111 -8.35 7.58 2.66
C ASP A 111 -7.38 8.63 3.25
N PRO A 112 -6.33 9.03 2.49
CA PRO A 112 -5.32 9.97 2.98
C PRO A 112 -5.85 11.40 3.12
N GLU A 113 -6.99 11.75 2.51
CA GLU A 113 -7.60 13.07 2.66
C GLU A 113 -8.43 13.22 3.95
N ARG A 114 -8.59 12.12 4.70
CA ARG A 114 -9.36 12.07 5.94
C ARG A 114 -8.45 11.90 7.16
N LYS A 115 -8.70 10.86 7.95
CA LYS A 115 -7.91 10.47 9.12
C LYS A 115 -7.44 9.03 8.89
N PRO A 116 -6.43 8.82 8.04
CA PRO A 116 -5.93 7.49 7.76
C PRO A 116 -5.36 6.87 9.05
N ALA A 117 -5.58 5.58 9.23
CA ALA A 117 -4.93 4.80 10.28
C ALA A 117 -3.50 4.47 9.90
N LEU A 118 -2.67 4.41 10.92
CA LEU A 118 -1.27 4.03 10.84
C LEU A 118 -1.14 2.53 11.12
N ALA A 119 -0.35 1.81 10.33
CA ALA A 119 0.01 0.43 10.61
C ALA A 119 1.13 0.42 11.66
N ALA A 120 0.98 -0.39 12.71
CA ALA A 120 2.03 -0.64 13.70
C ALA A 120 2.78 -1.92 13.34
N LEU A 121 4.10 -1.90 13.44
CA LEU A 121 5.00 -2.98 13.06
C LEU A 121 5.93 -3.34 14.21
N ASN A 122 6.26 -4.62 14.30
CA ASN A 122 7.33 -5.12 15.14
C ASN A 122 8.31 -5.89 14.24
N MET A 123 9.40 -5.22 13.90
CA MET A 123 10.31 -5.67 12.86
C MET A 123 11.18 -6.83 13.34
N THR A 124 11.54 -7.69 12.39
CA THR A 124 12.57 -8.73 12.51
C THR A 124 12.39 -9.59 13.76
N ARG A 125 11.29 -10.35 13.78
CA ARG A 125 10.95 -11.32 14.82
C ARG A 125 11.60 -12.66 14.60
N ARG A 126 11.87 -12.99 13.33
CA ARG A 126 12.58 -14.18 12.91
C ARG A 126 13.39 -13.86 11.66
N PHE A 127 14.53 -14.53 11.54
CA PHE A 127 15.45 -14.36 10.44
C PHE A 127 15.94 -15.75 10.02
N VAL A 128 15.94 -16.03 8.71
CA VAL A 128 16.47 -17.28 8.17
C VAL A 128 17.53 -16.94 7.13
N THR A 129 18.64 -17.66 7.16
CA THR A 129 19.70 -17.41 6.18
C THR A 129 20.49 -18.65 5.81
N LEU A 130 20.87 -18.73 4.54
CA LEU A 130 21.76 -19.74 3.98
C LEU A 130 22.80 -19.02 3.11
N TRP A 131 23.96 -18.72 3.71
CA TRP A 131 25.05 -18.01 3.02
C TRP A 131 25.93 -18.91 2.16
N ASP A 132 26.20 -20.13 2.64
CA ASP A 132 27.08 -21.12 2.00
C ASP A 132 26.26 -22.35 1.56
N PRO A 133 25.47 -22.25 0.48
CA PRO A 133 24.64 -23.36 0.00
C PRO A 133 25.50 -24.55 -0.49
N GLU A 134 25.05 -25.78 -0.24
CA GLU A 134 25.62 -26.97 -0.87
C GLU A 134 25.39 -26.97 -2.39
N PRO A 135 26.18 -27.71 -3.19
CA PRO A 135 25.96 -27.79 -4.64
C PRO A 135 24.52 -28.17 -5.00
N GLY A 136 23.85 -27.29 -5.75
CA GLY A 136 22.44 -27.45 -6.16
C GLY A 136 21.44 -26.73 -5.25
N GLN A 137 21.87 -26.13 -4.14
CA GLN A 137 21.07 -25.19 -3.35
C GLN A 137 21.30 -23.76 -3.83
N GLN A 138 20.36 -22.87 -3.47
CA GLN A 138 20.47 -21.43 -3.72
C GLN A 138 20.70 -20.72 -2.39
N PRO A 139 21.49 -19.62 -2.38
CA PRO A 139 21.57 -18.75 -1.22
C PRO A 139 20.18 -18.23 -0.85
N TYR A 140 19.93 -18.04 0.45
CA TYR A 140 18.61 -17.72 0.95
C TYR A 140 18.66 -16.71 2.09
N PHE A 141 17.67 -15.83 2.10
CA PHE A 141 17.41 -14.87 3.15
C PHE A 141 15.90 -14.81 3.39
N GLU A 142 15.51 -14.72 4.66
CA GLU A 142 14.16 -14.45 5.09
C GLU A 142 14.18 -13.55 6.32
N ALA A 143 13.31 -12.55 6.35
CA ALA A 143 13.06 -11.72 7.51
C ALA A 143 11.56 -11.61 7.77
N ASP A 144 11.14 -12.02 8.96
CA ASP A 144 9.74 -12.03 9.35
C ASP A 144 9.46 -10.94 10.37
N SER A 145 8.32 -10.26 10.23
CA SER A 145 7.87 -9.20 11.11
C SER A 145 6.40 -9.36 11.45
N LEU A 146 5.96 -8.69 12.52
CA LEU A 146 4.54 -8.60 12.86
C LEU A 146 3.99 -7.24 12.43
N GLY A 147 2.74 -7.24 12.00
CA GLY A 147 1.98 -6.03 11.72
C GLY A 147 0.65 -6.01 12.45
N TYR A 148 0.13 -4.83 12.69
CA TYR A 148 -1.25 -4.61 13.12
C TYR A 148 -1.79 -3.37 12.43
N LEU A 149 -2.97 -3.50 11.82
CA LEU A 149 -3.62 -2.41 11.11
C LEU A 149 -5.11 -2.46 11.40
N LYS A 150 -5.62 -1.43 12.08
CA LYS A 150 -7.05 -1.20 12.26
C LYS A 150 -7.47 -0.01 11.41
N LEU A 151 -8.11 -0.31 10.30
CA LEU A 151 -8.56 0.72 9.36
C LEU A 151 -9.80 1.46 9.90
N PRO A 152 -9.93 2.77 9.64
CA PRO A 152 -11.20 3.44 9.85
C PRO A 152 -12.25 2.87 8.87
N PRO A 153 -13.54 2.92 9.21
CA PRO A 153 -14.59 2.56 8.26
C PRO A 153 -14.50 3.42 6.99
N SER A 154 -14.61 2.78 5.84
CA SER A 154 -14.58 3.45 4.54
C SER A 154 -15.99 3.70 4.03
N ASP A 155 -16.20 4.87 3.41
CA ASP A 155 -17.42 5.14 2.67
C ASP A 155 -17.31 4.51 1.28
N THR A 156 -18.29 3.67 0.96
CA THR A 156 -18.41 3.01 -0.34
C THR A 156 -19.62 3.57 -1.07
N THR A 157 -19.46 3.83 -2.37
CA THR A 157 -20.57 4.22 -3.25
C THR A 157 -20.45 3.41 -4.52
N PHE A 158 -21.46 2.58 -4.80
CA PHE A 158 -21.50 1.72 -5.97
C PHE A 158 -22.85 1.80 -6.68
N LEU A 159 -22.84 1.50 -7.97
CA LEU A 159 -24.02 1.10 -8.73
C LEU A 159 -24.22 -0.40 -8.56
N THR A 160 -24.99 -0.81 -7.55
CA THR A 160 -25.30 -2.22 -7.31
C THR A 160 -26.13 -2.74 -8.49
N TYR A 161 -25.73 -3.89 -9.03
CA TYR A 161 -26.29 -4.48 -10.27
C TYR A 161 -26.24 -3.56 -11.50
N GLY A 162 -25.37 -2.53 -11.48
CA GLY A 162 -25.14 -1.63 -12.60
C GLY A 162 -26.13 -0.46 -12.73
N PHE A 163 -27.17 -0.38 -11.89
CA PHE A 163 -28.18 0.68 -12.02
C PHE A 163 -28.70 1.24 -10.69
N MET A 164 -28.43 0.62 -9.54
CA MET A 164 -28.93 1.08 -8.24
C MET A 164 -27.84 1.80 -7.44
N PRO A 165 -27.83 3.14 -7.39
CA PRO A 165 -27.02 3.90 -6.46
C PRO A 165 -27.15 3.37 -5.04
N THR A 166 -26.06 2.85 -4.51
CA THR A 166 -25.98 2.28 -3.16
C THR A 166 -24.77 2.88 -2.46
N THR A 167 -25.00 3.42 -1.26
CA THR A 167 -23.92 3.84 -0.37
C THR A 167 -23.91 2.95 0.85
N ALA A 168 -22.73 2.65 1.38
CA ALA A 168 -22.60 1.94 2.64
C ALA A 168 -21.27 2.27 3.32
N LYS A 169 -21.19 2.04 4.63
CA LYS A 169 -19.94 1.98 5.37
C LYS A 169 -19.40 0.55 5.38
N MET A 170 -18.15 0.43 5.01
CA MET A 170 -17.38 -0.81 5.03
C MET A 170 -16.38 -0.77 6.18
N GLU A 171 -16.43 -1.76 7.06
CA GLU A 171 -15.49 -1.91 8.17
C GLU A 171 -14.72 -3.22 8.02
N LEU A 172 -13.40 -3.13 8.10
CA LEU A 172 -12.49 -4.28 8.19
C LEU A 172 -12.06 -4.40 9.65
N ILE A 173 -12.46 -5.50 10.29
CA ILE A 173 -12.20 -5.78 11.69
C ILE A 173 -11.03 -6.77 11.76
N PRO A 174 -9.88 -6.39 12.37
CA PRO A 174 -8.74 -7.29 12.47
C PRO A 174 -9.05 -8.53 13.31
N GLU A 175 -8.70 -9.71 12.78
CA GLU A 175 -8.84 -11.01 13.44
C GLU A 175 -7.45 -11.51 13.90
N GLY A 176 -6.66 -10.61 14.49
CA GLY A 176 -5.31 -10.90 14.97
C GLY A 176 -4.23 -10.04 14.29
N LEU A 177 -2.98 -10.50 14.43
CA LEU A 177 -1.81 -9.85 13.84
C LEU A 177 -1.64 -10.25 12.37
N LEU A 178 -0.96 -9.38 11.63
CA LEU A 178 -0.44 -9.67 10.30
C LEU A 178 0.95 -10.31 10.44
N THR A 179 1.24 -11.31 9.61
CA THR A 179 2.58 -11.84 9.40
C THR A 179 3.16 -11.23 8.14
N ILE A 180 4.31 -10.60 8.26
CA ILE A 180 5.05 -9.99 7.16
C ILE A 180 6.28 -10.85 6.93
N VAL A 181 6.46 -11.34 5.71
CA VAL A 181 7.58 -12.18 5.30
C VAL A 181 8.28 -11.49 4.16
N ALA A 182 9.57 -11.26 4.30
CA ALA A 182 10.45 -10.86 3.20
C ALA A 182 11.37 -12.04 2.88
N THR A 183 11.42 -12.48 1.64
CA THR A 183 12.31 -13.55 1.17
C THR A 183 13.16 -13.06 0.01
N GLY A 184 14.37 -13.58 -0.12
CA GLY A 184 15.25 -13.31 -1.25
C GLY A 184 16.48 -14.21 -1.21
N ASN A 185 17.46 -13.90 -2.04
CA ASN A 185 18.76 -14.55 -2.01
C ASN A 185 19.80 -13.65 -1.32
N SER A 186 20.70 -14.27 -0.58
CA SER A 186 21.67 -13.54 0.24
C SER A 186 22.84 -12.95 -0.55
N ASP A 187 23.00 -13.32 -1.82
CA ASP A 187 23.93 -12.77 -2.80
C ASP A 187 23.31 -11.68 -3.70
N TRP A 188 22.02 -11.37 -3.52
CA TRP A 188 21.32 -10.26 -4.20
C TRP A 188 21.26 -10.35 -5.73
N GLU A 189 21.39 -11.56 -6.28
CA GLU A 189 21.26 -11.83 -7.73
C GLU A 189 19.83 -12.19 -8.16
N GLN A 190 18.87 -12.22 -7.23
CA GLN A 190 17.47 -12.55 -7.47
C GLN A 190 16.57 -11.54 -6.76
N PRO A 191 15.33 -11.37 -7.25
CA PRO A 191 14.35 -10.47 -6.64
C PRO A 191 14.04 -10.82 -5.19
N ALA A 192 13.77 -9.79 -4.39
CA ALA A 192 13.19 -9.96 -3.07
C ALA A 192 11.67 -9.92 -3.20
N GLU A 193 11.01 -10.88 -2.54
CA GLU A 193 9.55 -11.03 -2.51
C GLU A 193 9.05 -10.74 -1.11
N PHE A 194 7.94 -10.02 -1.01
CA PHE A 194 7.33 -9.62 0.25
C PHE A 194 5.88 -10.08 0.29
N THR A 195 5.48 -10.72 1.39
CA THR A 195 4.10 -11.11 1.64
C THR A 195 3.62 -10.57 2.97
N ILE A 196 2.47 -9.90 2.99
CA ILE A 196 1.78 -9.46 4.21
C ILE A 196 0.45 -10.19 4.29
N GLY A 197 0.33 -11.07 5.28
CA GLY A 197 -0.80 -11.96 5.40
C GLY A 197 -1.52 -11.85 6.74
N GLY A 198 -2.84 -11.99 6.74
CA GLY A 198 -3.66 -12.09 7.95
C GLY A 198 -5.14 -12.16 7.63
N TYR A 199 -5.97 -12.00 8.66
CA TYR A 199 -7.42 -12.16 8.54
C TYR A 199 -8.17 -10.90 8.98
N GLN A 200 -9.20 -10.54 8.23
CA GLN A 200 -10.05 -9.39 8.51
C GLN A 200 -11.53 -9.77 8.34
N SER A 201 -12.35 -9.53 9.34
CA SER A 201 -13.80 -9.65 9.22
C SER A 201 -14.38 -8.42 8.53
N LEU A 202 -15.03 -8.63 7.39
CA LEU A 202 -15.69 -7.56 6.63
C LEU A 202 -17.14 -7.38 7.10
N ARG A 203 -17.48 -6.15 7.50
CA ARG A 203 -18.83 -5.73 7.93
C ARG A 203 -19.35 -4.58 7.07
N ILE A 204 -20.65 -4.60 6.80
CA ILE A 204 -21.37 -3.56 6.05
C ILE A 204 -22.47 -2.97 6.94
N TYR A 205 -22.59 -1.65 6.97
CA TYR A 205 -23.65 -0.94 7.72
C TYR A 205 -23.92 0.44 7.11
N ASP A 206 -24.91 1.17 7.65
CA ASP A 206 -25.33 2.49 7.16
C ASP A 206 -25.64 2.48 5.64
N VAL A 207 -26.36 1.43 5.22
CA VAL A 207 -26.68 1.22 3.81
C VAL A 207 -27.79 2.16 3.38
N ARG A 208 -27.64 2.78 2.22
CA ARG A 208 -28.71 3.52 1.53
C ARG A 208 -28.83 3.08 0.10
N ILE A 209 -30.06 2.90 -0.37
CA ILE A 209 -30.40 2.63 -1.76
C ILE A 209 -31.15 3.84 -2.29
N ASN A 210 -30.64 4.50 -3.33
CA ASN A 210 -31.20 5.75 -3.86
C ASN A 210 -31.40 6.82 -2.76
N GLY A 211 -30.49 6.87 -1.79
CA GLY A 211 -30.57 7.79 -0.64
C GLY A 211 -31.50 7.35 0.49
N THR A 212 -32.38 6.36 0.27
CA THR A 212 -33.24 5.79 1.31
C THR A 212 -32.47 4.79 2.18
N PRO A 213 -32.46 4.95 3.51
CA PRO A 213 -31.82 3.99 4.41
C PRO A 213 -32.42 2.58 4.28
N LEU A 214 -31.54 1.57 4.22
CA LEU A 214 -31.88 0.16 4.34
C LEU A 214 -31.26 -0.37 5.63
N ASP A 215 -32.10 -0.84 6.54
CA ASP A 215 -31.64 -1.45 7.79
C ASP A 215 -31.14 -2.87 7.53
N VAL A 216 -29.83 -3.05 7.61
CA VAL A 216 -29.16 -4.35 7.45
C VAL A 216 -28.89 -5.04 8.77
N GLY A 217 -29.33 -4.45 9.89
CA GLY A 217 -29.08 -4.97 11.23
C GLY A 217 -27.62 -4.80 11.69
N PRO A 218 -27.35 -5.11 12.97
CA PRO A 218 -26.03 -4.89 13.56
C PRO A 218 -24.97 -5.89 13.08
N ASN A 219 -25.38 -7.04 12.54
CA ASN A 219 -24.53 -8.20 12.33
C ASN A 219 -24.25 -8.50 10.85
N CYS A 220 -24.55 -7.60 9.92
CA CYS A 220 -24.31 -7.83 8.49
C CYS A 220 -22.81 -7.88 8.18
N ARG A 221 -22.27 -9.10 8.09
CA ARG A 221 -20.84 -9.37 7.92
C ARG A 221 -20.59 -10.62 7.10
N THR A 222 -19.34 -10.83 6.70
CA THR A 222 -18.90 -12.08 6.08
C THR A 222 -19.01 -13.27 7.03
N VAL A 223 -19.38 -14.45 6.51
CA VAL A 223 -19.55 -15.71 7.28
C VAL A 223 -18.27 -16.21 7.92
N ARG A 224 -17.12 -15.79 7.38
CA ARG A 224 -15.77 -16.07 7.86
C ARG A 224 -14.87 -14.89 7.48
N PRO A 225 -13.73 -14.70 8.14
CA PRO A 225 -12.79 -13.64 7.79
C PRO A 225 -12.31 -13.72 6.34
N VAL A 226 -12.06 -12.56 5.76
CA VAL A 226 -11.34 -12.38 4.49
C VAL A 226 -9.87 -12.71 4.73
N ASN A 227 -9.30 -13.58 3.91
CA ASN A 227 -7.86 -13.86 3.90
C ASN A 227 -7.13 -12.78 3.10
N LEU A 228 -6.35 -11.96 3.79
CA LEU A 228 -5.43 -11.01 3.17
C LEU A 228 -4.10 -11.70 2.88
N GLU A 229 -3.56 -11.42 1.69
CA GLU A 229 -2.24 -11.85 1.24
C GLU A 229 -1.76 -10.82 0.22
N LEU A 230 -1.26 -9.70 0.73
CA LEU A 230 -0.68 -8.63 -0.06
C LEU A 230 0.74 -9.01 -0.47
N LYS A 231 1.07 -8.76 -1.73
CA LYS A 231 2.39 -9.04 -2.30
C LYS A 231 3.07 -7.78 -2.77
N GLY A 232 4.34 -7.67 -2.44
CA GLY A 232 5.28 -6.66 -2.93
C GLY A 232 6.55 -7.35 -3.44
N ARG A 233 7.33 -6.63 -4.23
CA ARG A 233 8.54 -7.17 -4.86
C ARG A 233 9.56 -6.05 -5.04
N GLN A 234 10.84 -6.40 -4.91
CA GLN A 234 11.97 -5.53 -5.22
C GLN A 234 12.90 -6.23 -6.21
N ASP A 235 13.21 -5.57 -7.33
CA ASP A 235 14.23 -6.05 -8.28
C ASP A 235 15.11 -4.96 -8.91
N ASP A 236 15.04 -3.71 -8.44
CA ASP A 236 15.87 -2.60 -8.91
C ASP A 236 17.38 -2.80 -8.74
N TYR A 237 17.78 -3.54 -7.70
CA TYR A 237 19.18 -3.82 -7.38
C TYR A 237 19.81 -4.90 -8.27
N LEU A 238 19.04 -5.57 -9.14
CA LEU A 238 19.57 -6.62 -9.98
C LEU A 238 20.60 -6.10 -11.00
N PRO A 239 21.66 -6.87 -11.31
CA PRO A 239 22.73 -6.43 -12.22
C PRO A 239 22.25 -6.00 -13.62
N ASP A 240 21.24 -6.68 -14.15
CA ASP A 240 20.65 -6.40 -15.48
C ASP A 240 19.49 -5.39 -15.43
N GLY A 241 19.21 -4.85 -14.24
CA GLY A 241 18.04 -4.04 -13.94
C GLY A 241 16.78 -4.88 -13.67
N GLY A 242 15.87 -4.31 -12.89
CA GLY A 242 14.59 -4.89 -12.56
C GLY A 242 13.58 -4.95 -13.72
N ASP A 243 12.34 -5.34 -13.43
CA ASP A 243 11.28 -5.47 -14.45
C ASP A 243 10.66 -4.12 -14.89
N GLY A 244 11.21 -3.02 -14.36
CA GLY A 244 10.78 -1.64 -14.63
C GLY A 244 9.47 -1.25 -13.95
N LYS A 245 8.91 -2.10 -13.08
CA LYS A 245 7.76 -1.73 -12.24
C LYS A 245 8.25 -1.05 -10.95
N PRO A 246 7.38 -0.31 -10.26
CA PRO A 246 7.75 0.29 -8.99
C PRO A 246 7.98 -0.80 -7.94
N ASP A 247 9.12 -0.71 -7.27
CA ASP A 247 9.52 -1.65 -6.22
C ASP A 247 8.82 -1.38 -4.89
N TYR A 248 8.69 -2.46 -4.12
CA TYR A 248 8.31 -2.44 -2.72
C TYR A 248 9.43 -3.00 -1.86
N THR A 249 9.78 -2.25 -0.82
CA THR A 249 10.55 -2.77 0.31
C THR A 249 9.80 -2.48 1.60
N LEU A 250 10.04 -3.29 2.65
CA LEU A 250 9.44 -3.00 3.94
C LEU A 250 9.87 -1.61 4.46
N GLN A 251 11.13 -1.22 4.25
CA GLN A 251 11.71 0.04 4.71
C GLN A 251 11.25 1.25 3.89
N GLY A 252 11.42 1.19 2.57
CA GLY A 252 11.11 2.29 1.66
C GLY A 252 9.63 2.41 1.27
N GLY A 253 8.82 1.40 1.59
CA GLY A 253 7.43 1.33 1.12
C GLY A 253 7.37 0.96 -0.36
N GLY A 254 6.24 1.29 -1.00
CA GLY A 254 5.94 0.95 -2.40
C GLY A 254 4.60 0.24 -2.60
N PRO A 255 4.33 -0.30 -3.80
CA PRO A 255 3.07 -0.95 -4.11
C PRO A 255 2.95 -2.33 -3.49
N LEU A 256 1.81 -2.58 -2.85
CA LEU A 256 1.38 -3.87 -2.34
C LEU A 256 0.06 -4.25 -3.02
N SER A 257 -0.08 -5.50 -3.47
CA SER A 257 -1.31 -5.93 -4.13
C SER A 257 -1.71 -7.37 -3.84
N GLN A 258 -3.02 -7.61 -3.86
CA GLN A 258 -3.63 -8.93 -3.91
C GLN A 258 -4.64 -8.93 -5.06
N ARG A 259 -4.37 -9.71 -6.11
CA ARG A 259 -5.19 -9.71 -7.35
C ARG A 259 -6.37 -10.69 -7.34
N ASP A 260 -6.32 -11.71 -6.50
CA ASP A 260 -7.35 -12.75 -6.41
C ASP A 260 -7.95 -12.82 -4.99
N LEU A 261 -8.32 -11.65 -4.46
CA LEU A 261 -9.01 -11.56 -3.18
C LEU A 261 -10.40 -12.21 -3.29
N THR A 262 -10.66 -13.16 -2.40
CA THR A 262 -11.98 -13.77 -2.27
C THR A 262 -12.73 -13.17 -1.09
N ILE A 263 -13.86 -12.54 -1.37
CA ILE A 263 -14.78 -12.05 -0.32
C ILE A 263 -15.77 -13.17 -0.01
N PRO A 264 -15.82 -13.71 1.22
CA PRO A 264 -16.78 -14.75 1.59
C PRO A 264 -18.24 -14.28 1.50
N PRO A 265 -19.22 -15.20 1.48
CA PRO A 265 -20.63 -14.86 1.61
C PRO A 265 -20.93 -14.01 2.85
N PHE A 266 -22.01 -13.24 2.79
CA PHE A 266 -22.54 -12.48 3.92
C PHE A 266 -23.54 -13.30 4.74
N THR A 267 -23.66 -12.96 6.01
CA THR A 267 -24.63 -13.49 6.97
C THR A 267 -25.05 -12.42 7.97
N GLY A 268 -26.22 -12.59 8.57
CA GLY A 268 -26.72 -11.71 9.61
C GLY A 268 -27.18 -10.34 9.09
N CYS A 269 -27.46 -10.24 7.79
CA CYS A 269 -27.97 -9.05 7.14
C CYS A 269 -29.50 -9.06 7.13
N GLY A 270 -30.12 -8.00 7.65
CA GLY A 270 -31.56 -7.77 7.71
C GLY A 270 -32.09 -7.60 9.13
N THR A 271 -33.32 -7.09 9.24
CA THR A 271 -34.06 -6.94 10.50
C THR A 271 -35.52 -7.34 10.32
N GLY A 272 -36.27 -7.48 11.42
CA GLY A 272 -37.71 -7.74 11.35
C GLY A 272 -38.13 -9.08 10.71
N GLY A 273 -37.22 -10.05 10.59
CA GLY A 273 -37.46 -11.34 9.94
C GLY A 273 -37.08 -11.39 8.46
N GLU A 274 -36.65 -10.26 7.87
CA GLU A 274 -36.08 -10.23 6.53
C GLU A 274 -34.66 -10.83 6.52
N ASN A 275 -34.33 -11.57 5.46
CA ASN A 275 -32.97 -12.07 5.23
C ASN A 275 -32.42 -11.42 3.95
N LEU A 276 -31.40 -10.57 4.13
CA LEU A 276 -30.70 -9.85 3.06
C LEU A 276 -29.32 -10.46 2.73
N ASP A 277 -28.95 -11.58 3.34
CA ASP A 277 -27.63 -12.22 3.19
C ASP A 277 -27.30 -12.51 1.72
N ARG A 278 -28.29 -13.05 0.99
CA ARG A 278 -28.15 -13.39 -0.43
C ARG A 278 -27.99 -12.15 -1.30
N LEU A 279 -28.59 -11.02 -0.92
CA LEU A 279 -28.48 -9.77 -1.67
C LEU A 279 -27.05 -9.24 -1.65
N PHE A 280 -26.44 -9.15 -0.46
CA PHE A 280 -25.06 -8.70 -0.30
C PHE A 280 -24.04 -9.72 -0.85
N THR A 281 -24.31 -11.02 -0.66
CA THR A 281 -23.50 -12.10 -1.24
C THR A 281 -23.51 -12.03 -2.77
N ALA A 282 -24.67 -11.80 -3.38
CA ALA A 282 -24.79 -11.69 -4.83
C ALA A 282 -24.02 -10.47 -5.35
N ALA A 283 -24.08 -9.34 -4.66
CA ALA A 283 -23.44 -8.09 -5.08
C ALA A 283 -21.92 -8.08 -4.92
N VAL A 284 -21.38 -8.53 -3.79
CA VAL A 284 -19.98 -8.25 -3.40
C VAL A 284 -19.12 -9.51 -3.25
N SER A 285 -19.69 -10.62 -2.76
CA SER A 285 -18.91 -11.83 -2.48
C SER A 285 -18.44 -12.56 -3.74
N GLY A 286 -17.35 -13.31 -3.64
CA GLY A 286 -16.78 -14.11 -4.72
C GLY A 286 -15.27 -13.90 -4.89
N PRO A 287 -14.63 -14.64 -5.81
CA PRO A 287 -13.23 -14.45 -6.17
C PRO A 287 -13.05 -13.26 -7.13
N GLY A 288 -11.79 -12.94 -7.46
CA GLY A 288 -11.41 -11.95 -8.48
C GLY A 288 -11.47 -10.49 -8.02
N ASN A 289 -11.78 -10.25 -6.74
CA ASN A 289 -11.63 -8.92 -6.15
C ASN A 289 -10.15 -8.60 -6.01
N THR A 290 -9.80 -7.32 -5.87
CA THR A 290 -8.40 -6.94 -5.65
C THR A 290 -8.26 -5.96 -4.51
N LEU A 291 -7.14 -6.02 -3.80
CA LEU A 291 -6.71 -4.98 -2.87
C LEU A 291 -5.38 -4.44 -3.38
N ASN A 292 -5.30 -3.14 -3.63
CA ASN A 292 -4.08 -2.47 -4.11
C ASN A 292 -3.78 -1.31 -3.18
N LEU A 293 -2.61 -1.33 -2.54
CA LEU A 293 -2.17 -0.32 -1.59
C LEU A 293 -0.83 0.25 -2.04
N ILE A 294 -0.56 1.49 -1.69
CA ILE A 294 0.80 2.03 -1.59
C ILE A 294 1.09 2.18 -0.11
N GLN A 295 2.18 1.55 0.34
CA GLN A 295 2.75 1.81 1.66
C GLN A 295 3.75 2.96 1.52
N GLY A 296 3.75 3.89 2.48
CA GLY A 296 4.84 4.85 2.64
C GLY A 296 6.10 4.18 3.20
N ALA A 297 7.20 4.94 3.23
CA ALA A 297 8.37 4.54 3.99
C ALA A 297 8.00 4.34 5.47
N ILE A 298 8.59 3.34 6.11
CA ILE A 298 8.37 3.12 7.54
C ILE A 298 9.17 4.12 8.36
N CYS A 299 8.54 4.69 9.38
CA CYS A 299 9.29 5.29 10.47
C CYS A 299 9.76 4.18 11.43
N THR A 300 11.02 4.29 11.87
CA THR A 300 11.57 3.58 13.02
C THR A 300 11.97 4.59 14.11
N PRO A 301 11.25 4.68 15.25
CA PRO A 301 11.49 5.71 16.29
C PRO A 301 12.88 5.67 16.92
N THR A 302 13.58 4.55 16.82
CA THR A 302 14.93 4.36 17.37
C THR A 302 16.03 4.75 16.37
N SER A 303 15.68 5.21 15.17
CA SER A 303 16.65 5.60 14.14
C SER A 303 16.89 7.11 14.12
N ASP A 304 18.15 7.48 13.96
CA ASP A 304 18.69 8.84 14.01
C ASP A 304 18.70 9.54 12.62
N GLN A 305 17.74 9.19 11.75
CA GLN A 305 17.52 9.62 10.33
C GLN A 305 18.31 8.83 9.27
N PRO A 306 17.77 8.59 8.04
CA PRO A 306 16.57 9.18 7.38
C PRO A 306 15.23 8.46 7.61
N ASN A 307 15.21 7.32 8.31
CA ASN A 307 13.97 6.59 8.65
C ASN A 307 13.37 7.04 10.00
N GLY A 308 13.75 8.23 10.47
CA GLY A 308 13.20 8.80 11.70
C GLY A 308 11.76 9.29 11.47
N CYS A 309 10.98 9.44 12.53
CA CYS A 309 9.59 9.92 12.42
C CYS A 309 9.49 11.44 12.21
N GLU A 310 10.62 12.15 12.08
CA GLU A 310 10.66 13.60 11.97
C GLU A 310 10.87 14.06 10.52
N PRO A 311 10.23 15.15 10.07
CA PRO A 311 9.30 15.98 10.85
C PRO A 311 7.91 15.34 11.04
N GLU A 312 7.53 14.45 10.14
CA GLU A 312 6.31 13.64 10.20
C GLU A 312 6.48 12.39 9.33
N ILE A 313 5.66 11.38 9.58
CA ILE A 313 5.57 10.16 8.79
C ILE A 313 4.87 10.50 7.48
N GLU A 314 5.48 10.14 6.35
CA GLU A 314 4.97 10.48 5.03
C GLU A 314 3.65 9.75 4.72
N LEU A 315 2.69 10.50 4.15
CA LEU A 315 1.49 9.92 3.56
C LEU A 315 1.77 9.53 2.11
N PRO A 316 1.66 8.24 1.75
CA PRO A 316 1.78 7.84 0.36
C PRO A 316 0.64 8.42 -0.48
N ALA A 317 0.93 8.68 -1.75
CA ALA A 317 -0.11 8.98 -2.73
C ALA A 317 -0.99 7.74 -3.00
N LEU A 318 -2.26 7.96 -3.33
CA LEU A 318 -3.11 6.87 -3.80
C LEU A 318 -2.51 6.22 -5.06
N PRO A 319 -2.67 4.89 -5.24
CA PRO A 319 -2.30 4.23 -6.48
C PRO A 319 -2.96 4.94 -7.67
N GLN A 320 -2.18 5.26 -8.70
CA GLN A 320 -2.74 5.80 -9.93
C GLN A 320 -3.66 4.75 -10.57
N ARG A 321 -4.90 5.12 -10.92
CA ARG A 321 -5.74 4.27 -11.78
C ARG A 321 -5.06 4.20 -13.14
N ARG A 322 -4.59 3.02 -13.52
CA ARG A 322 -4.19 2.72 -14.91
C ARG A 322 -5.39 2.26 -15.70
#